data_AF-A0A3D1PK00-F1
#
_entry.id   AF-A0A3D1PK00-F1
#
_cell.length_a   1.000
_cell.length_b   1.000
_cell.length_c   1.000
_cell.angle_alpha   90.00
_cell.angle_beta   90.00
_cell.angle_gamma   90.00
#
_symmetry.space_group_name_H-M   'P 1'
#
loop_
_entity.id
_entity.type
_entity.pdbx_description
1 polymer ?
#
loop_
_entity_poly.entity_id
_entity_poly.type
_entity_poly.pdbx_seq_one_letter_code
_entity_poly.pdbx_strand_id
1 'polypeptide(L)'
;MKNVSEFTKTQALIDEYNKLKNKVPKLEAQMEQNKKRTEAKKEKFKRDMQENKEDIEYKLDRAAVEAEYGKQIEQEEKNLEEENGKIKEEINKAKEDKKFFCTDKNFKTITMEIEAMKREVEDGKLEIKRKEYEIKGNELKEQEFSAKPDKENPLKWLELRKESEKKEQEIGKINKEINAMNKKIEEYSKFKGELNQQLSTFTAIDFNKMRERENNKTDKPEEQQENNKTDKSEEQQENNKT
;
A
#
# COMPACT_ATOMS: atom_id res chain seq x y z
N MET A 1 -15.03 -18.30 12.27
CA MET A 1 -14.87 -17.35 11.16
C MET A 1 -13.73 -16.42 11.51
N LYS A 2 -12.71 -16.35 10.64
CA LYS A 2 -11.63 -15.36 10.74
C LYS A 2 -12.16 -13.96 10.46
N ASN A 3 -11.42 -12.94 10.87
CA ASN A 3 -11.76 -11.57 10.50
C ASN A 3 -11.12 -11.17 9.15
N VAL A 4 -11.75 -10.25 8.44
CA VAL A 4 -11.28 -9.66 7.18
C VAL A 4 -9.90 -9.03 7.36
N SER A 5 -9.61 -8.52 8.56
CA SER A 5 -8.31 -7.93 8.92
C SER A 5 -7.15 -8.93 8.92
N GLU A 6 -7.43 -10.24 8.90
CA GLU A 6 -6.38 -11.28 8.80
C GLU A 6 -5.89 -11.49 7.35
N PHE A 7 -6.60 -10.95 6.35
CA PHE A 7 -6.28 -11.09 4.91
C PHE A 7 -5.51 -9.86 4.38
N THR A 8 -4.25 -9.74 4.78
CA THR A 8 -3.44 -8.54 4.56
C THR A 8 -2.45 -8.65 3.40
N LYS A 9 -2.14 -9.84 2.89
CA LYS A 9 -1.03 -10.00 1.92
C LYS A 9 -1.36 -9.37 0.59
N THR A 10 -2.60 -9.53 0.11
CA THR A 10 -3.07 -8.88 -1.12
C THR A 10 -3.14 -7.37 -0.95
N GLN A 11 -3.53 -6.87 0.23
CA GLN A 11 -3.49 -5.44 0.51
C GLN A 11 -2.07 -4.89 0.40
N ALA A 12 -1.09 -5.57 0.98
CA ALA A 12 0.31 -5.17 0.86
C ALA A 12 0.79 -5.13 -0.59
N LEU A 13 0.37 -6.10 -1.43
CA LEU A 13 0.65 -6.08 -2.87
C LEU A 13 -0.02 -4.91 -3.59
N ILE A 14 -1.26 -4.59 -3.24
CA ILE A 14 -1.98 -3.42 -3.78
C ILE A 14 -1.23 -2.13 -3.43
N ASP A 15 -0.79 -2.00 -2.18
CA ASP A 15 -0.09 -0.81 -1.68
C ASP A 15 1.27 -0.65 -2.36
N GLU A 16 2.04 -1.74 -2.52
CA GLU A 16 3.31 -1.76 -3.25
C GLU A 16 3.11 -1.36 -4.72
N TYR A 17 2.13 -1.94 -5.39
CA TYR A 17 1.80 -1.62 -6.77
C TYR A 17 1.38 -0.15 -6.92
N ASN A 18 0.56 0.37 -6.01
CA ASN A 18 0.15 1.78 -6.00
C ASN A 18 1.32 2.73 -5.74
N LYS A 19 2.29 2.33 -4.90
CA LYS A 19 3.53 3.07 -4.67
C LYS A 19 4.32 3.22 -5.97
N LEU A 20 4.46 2.15 -6.75
CA LEU A 20 5.11 2.18 -8.07
C LEU A 20 4.32 3.03 -9.07
N LYS A 21 3.00 2.87 -9.12
CA LYS A 21 2.10 3.63 -10.01
C LYS A 21 2.21 5.14 -9.77
N ASN A 22 2.31 5.57 -8.51
CA ASN A 22 2.38 6.97 -8.13
C ASN A 22 3.80 7.55 -8.14
N LYS A 23 4.83 6.72 -8.24
CA LYS A 23 6.23 7.17 -8.27
C LYS A 23 6.58 7.90 -9.57
N VAL A 24 6.17 7.35 -10.71
CA VAL A 24 6.48 7.91 -12.03
C VAL A 24 5.94 9.34 -12.21
N PRO A 25 4.65 9.66 -11.94
CA PRO A 25 4.15 11.02 -12.07
C PRO A 25 4.85 12.03 -11.15
N LYS A 26 5.24 11.61 -9.95
CA LYS A 26 5.97 12.48 -9.00
C LYS A 26 7.36 12.85 -9.53
N LEU A 27 8.08 11.88 -10.07
CA LEU A 27 9.40 12.10 -10.66
C LEU A 27 9.31 12.94 -11.95
N GLU A 28 8.30 12.71 -12.79
CA GLU A 28 8.05 13.53 -13.98
C GLU A 28 7.73 14.98 -13.61
N ALA A 29 6.94 15.21 -12.56
CA ALA A 29 6.67 16.56 -12.04
C ALA A 29 7.93 17.22 -11.46
N GLN A 30 8.80 16.46 -10.78
CA GLN A 30 10.07 16.96 -10.25
C GLN A 30 11.01 17.39 -11.39
N MET A 31 11.14 16.61 -12.47
CA MET A 31 11.93 17.00 -13.63
C MET A 31 11.47 18.32 -14.25
N GLU A 32 10.14 18.49 -14.36
CA GLU A 32 9.55 19.72 -14.89
C GLU A 32 9.79 20.91 -13.97
N GLN A 33 9.70 20.71 -12.65
CA GLN A 33 10.03 21.73 -11.66
C GLN A 33 11.51 22.13 -11.72
N ASN A 34 12.42 21.17 -11.87
CA ASN A 34 13.85 21.41 -12.02
C ASN A 34 14.14 22.26 -13.26
N LYS A 35 13.50 21.92 -14.39
CA LYS A 35 13.60 22.70 -15.62
C LYS A 35 13.19 24.16 -15.43
N LYS A 36 12.02 24.39 -14.83
CA LYS A 36 11.51 25.75 -14.53
C LYS A 36 12.44 26.53 -13.59
N ARG A 37 12.98 25.87 -12.56
CA ARG A 37 13.93 26.49 -11.62
C ARG A 37 15.21 26.92 -12.33
N THR A 38 15.76 26.08 -13.19
CA THR A 38 16.98 26.40 -13.96
C THR A 38 16.71 27.50 -14.98
N GLU A 39 15.57 27.49 -15.67
CA GLU A 39 15.18 28.57 -16.59
C GLU A 39 15.07 29.92 -15.86
N ALA A 40 14.41 29.97 -14.70
CA ALA A 40 14.30 31.18 -13.89
C ALA A 40 15.66 31.71 -13.41
N LYS A 41 16.59 30.81 -13.01
CA LYS A 41 17.96 31.20 -12.65
C LYS A 41 18.72 31.76 -13.85
N LYS A 42 18.61 31.13 -15.02
CA LYS A 42 19.24 31.62 -16.26
C LYS A 42 18.72 33.00 -16.65
N GLU A 43 17.42 33.24 -16.54
CA GLU A 43 16.85 34.57 -16.77
C GLU A 43 17.37 35.60 -15.76
N LYS A 44 17.49 35.22 -14.48
CA LYS A 44 18.10 36.09 -13.47
C LYS A 44 19.54 36.45 -13.83
N PHE A 45 20.38 35.47 -14.17
CA PHE A 45 21.75 35.73 -14.60
C PHE A 45 21.83 36.63 -15.83
N LYS A 46 20.90 36.49 -16.78
CA LYS A 46 20.82 37.38 -17.95
C LYS A 46 20.45 38.82 -17.56
N ARG A 47 19.52 39.01 -16.62
CA ARG A 47 19.15 40.34 -16.09
C ARG A 47 20.30 40.99 -15.32
N ASP A 48 20.89 40.26 -14.38
CA ASP A 48 22.02 40.73 -13.56
C ASP A 48 23.21 41.11 -14.46
N MET A 49 23.46 40.33 -15.52
CA MET A 49 24.47 40.65 -16.54
C MET A 49 24.14 41.94 -17.32
N GLN A 50 22.86 42.23 -17.59
CA GLN A 50 22.45 43.45 -18.29
C GLN A 50 22.55 44.68 -17.40
N GLU A 51 22.09 44.61 -16.14
CA GLU A 51 22.22 45.69 -15.16
C GLU A 51 23.70 46.03 -14.92
N ASN A 52 24.55 45.01 -14.75
CA ASN A 52 25.99 45.19 -14.61
C ASN A 52 26.67 45.74 -15.88
N LYS A 53 26.04 45.69 -17.06
CA LYS A 53 26.54 46.35 -18.28
C LYS A 53 26.18 47.84 -18.33
N GLU A 54 25.05 48.21 -17.73
CA GLU A 54 24.53 49.58 -17.72
C GLU A 54 25.24 50.44 -16.65
N ASP A 55 25.72 49.83 -15.56
CA ASP A 55 26.45 50.49 -14.45
C ASP A 55 27.98 50.65 -14.68
N ILE A 56 28.47 50.30 -15.89
CA ILE A 56 29.90 50.37 -16.26
C ILE A 56 30.30 51.82 -16.56
N GLU A 57 30.43 52.64 -15.52
CA GLU A 57 31.07 53.96 -15.56
C GLU A 57 32.62 53.84 -15.63
N TYR A 58 33.17 52.64 -15.45
CA TYR A 58 34.61 52.35 -15.42
C TYR A 58 35.01 51.17 -16.34
N LYS A 59 36.20 51.25 -16.94
CA LYS A 59 36.85 50.37 -17.95
C LYS A 59 36.98 48.86 -17.62
N LEU A 60 35.97 48.20 -17.06
CA LEU A 60 35.90 46.75 -16.95
C LEU A 60 35.59 46.16 -18.33
N ASP A 61 36.37 45.14 -18.70
CA ASP A 61 36.28 44.49 -20.00
C ASP A 61 34.93 43.76 -20.11
N ARG A 62 33.99 44.31 -20.89
CA ARG A 62 32.63 43.77 -21.08
C ARG A 62 32.65 42.27 -21.38
N ALA A 63 33.67 41.82 -22.11
CA ALA A 63 33.90 40.43 -22.45
C ALA A 63 34.16 39.54 -21.22
N ALA A 64 34.84 40.05 -20.19
CA ALA A 64 35.11 39.31 -18.96
C ALA A 64 33.83 39.07 -18.15
N VAL A 65 32.96 40.08 -18.06
CA VAL A 65 31.64 39.97 -17.38
C VAL A 65 30.75 38.96 -18.12
N GLU A 66 30.66 39.05 -19.45
CA GLU A 66 29.90 38.08 -20.25
C GLU A 66 30.42 36.65 -20.10
N ALA A 67 31.74 36.47 -20.07
CA ALA A 67 32.36 35.16 -19.90
C ALA A 67 32.08 34.54 -18.52
N GLU A 68 32.03 35.33 -17.45
CA GLU A 68 31.75 34.85 -16.09
C GLU A 68 30.30 34.37 -15.94
N TYR A 69 29.32 35.19 -16.37
CA TYR A 69 27.91 34.77 -16.38
C TYR A 69 27.65 33.62 -17.34
N GLY A 70 28.36 33.56 -18.47
CA GLY A 70 28.33 32.42 -19.39
C GLY A 70 28.72 31.11 -18.71
N LYS A 71 29.81 31.10 -17.93
CA LYS A 71 30.24 29.92 -17.15
C LYS A 71 29.21 29.50 -16.11
N GLN A 72 28.57 30.46 -15.42
CA GLN A 72 27.53 30.16 -14.43
C GLN A 72 26.29 29.54 -15.08
N ILE A 73 25.88 30.04 -16.25
CA ILE A 73 24.76 29.47 -17.02
C ILE A 73 25.10 28.05 -17.48
N GLU A 74 26.29 27.83 -18.04
CA GLU A 74 26.73 26.50 -18.50
C GLU A 74 26.79 25.50 -17.33
N GLN A 75 27.25 25.94 -16.15
CA GLN A 75 27.28 25.08 -14.97
C GLN A 75 25.87 24.71 -14.49
N GLU A 76 24.92 25.65 -14.47
CA GLU A 76 23.51 25.33 -14.14
C GLU A 76 22.86 24.38 -15.17
N GLU A 77 23.24 24.48 -16.45
CA GLU A 77 22.79 23.52 -17.48
C GLU A 77 23.36 22.12 -17.25
N LYS A 78 24.66 21.99 -16.95
CA LYS A 78 25.27 20.70 -16.57
C LYS A 78 24.63 20.09 -15.33
N ASN A 79 24.38 20.90 -14.31
CA ASN A 79 23.71 20.46 -13.08
C ASN A 79 22.29 19.94 -13.37
N LEU A 80 21.52 20.63 -14.22
CA LEU A 80 20.19 20.19 -14.64
C LEU A 80 20.24 18.87 -15.40
N GLU A 81 21.20 18.71 -16.31
CA GLU A 81 21.38 17.49 -17.09
C GLU A 81 21.71 16.29 -16.19
N GLU A 82 22.61 16.46 -15.23
CA GLU A 82 22.95 15.42 -14.25
C GLU A 82 21.77 15.06 -13.34
N GLU A 83 21.07 16.06 -12.78
CA GLU A 83 19.94 15.83 -11.87
C GLU A 83 18.78 15.13 -12.60
N ASN A 84 18.40 15.63 -13.77
CA ASN A 84 17.34 15.02 -14.58
C ASN A 84 17.75 13.69 -15.21
N GLY A 85 19.05 13.46 -15.46
CA GLY A 85 19.59 12.17 -15.89
C GLY A 85 19.30 11.08 -14.85
N LYS A 86 19.62 11.34 -13.58
CA LYS A 86 19.33 10.42 -12.46
C LYS A 86 17.83 10.15 -12.32
N ILE A 87 17.00 11.19 -12.43
CA ILE A 87 15.54 11.03 -12.34
C ILE A 87 15.00 10.18 -13.51
N LYS A 88 15.52 10.34 -14.74
CA LYS A 88 15.14 9.51 -15.89
C LYS A 88 15.47 8.04 -15.67
N GLU A 89 16.65 7.73 -15.14
CA GLU A 89 17.01 6.36 -14.79
C GLU A 89 16.06 5.77 -13.75
N GLU A 90 15.70 6.55 -12.72
CA GLU A 90 14.75 6.12 -11.70
C GLU A 90 13.33 5.92 -12.25
N ILE A 91 12.88 6.77 -13.18
CA ILE A 91 11.62 6.61 -13.90
C ILE A 91 11.62 5.31 -14.71
N ASN A 92 12.69 5.04 -15.46
CA ASN A 92 12.81 3.82 -16.26
C ASN A 92 12.75 2.58 -15.37
N LYS A 93 13.51 2.58 -14.25
CA LYS A 93 13.46 1.51 -13.26
C LYS A 93 12.05 1.32 -12.68
N ALA A 94 11.38 2.39 -12.28
CA ALA A 94 10.02 2.31 -11.74
C ALA A 94 9.00 1.80 -12.76
N LYS A 95 9.14 2.18 -14.04
CA LYS A 95 8.31 1.66 -15.14
C LYS A 95 8.54 0.17 -15.34
N GLU A 96 9.79 -0.29 -15.30
CA GLU A 96 10.11 -1.72 -15.37
C GLU A 96 9.59 -2.49 -14.15
N ASP A 97 9.86 -2.01 -12.93
CA ASP A 97 9.40 -2.66 -11.70
C ASP A 97 7.87 -2.82 -11.69
N LYS A 98 7.13 -1.78 -12.13
CA LYS A 98 5.68 -1.85 -12.30
C LYS A 98 5.27 -2.86 -13.36
N LYS A 99 5.94 -2.86 -14.53
CA LYS A 99 5.66 -3.79 -15.62
C LYS A 99 5.79 -5.23 -15.14
N PHE A 100 6.88 -5.56 -14.46
CA PHE A 100 7.20 -6.91 -13.99
C PHE A 100 6.65 -7.23 -12.60
N PHE A 101 5.71 -6.43 -12.09
CA PHE A 101 4.99 -6.70 -10.85
C PHE A 101 4.09 -7.94 -10.95
N CYS A 102 3.63 -8.28 -12.16
CA CYS A 102 2.69 -9.36 -12.47
C CYS A 102 3.33 -10.77 -12.36
N THR A 103 3.92 -11.11 -11.21
CA THR A 103 4.59 -12.40 -10.94
C THR A 103 3.64 -13.54 -10.60
N ASP A 104 4.06 -14.77 -10.89
CA ASP A 104 3.29 -15.98 -10.53
C ASP A 104 3.06 -16.04 -9.02
N LYS A 105 4.07 -15.64 -8.23
CA LYS A 105 3.98 -15.54 -6.77
C LYS A 105 2.88 -14.58 -6.32
N ASN A 106 2.80 -13.40 -6.95
CA ASN A 106 1.78 -12.40 -6.64
C ASN A 106 0.38 -12.89 -7.02
N PHE A 107 0.21 -13.45 -8.23
CA PHE A 107 -1.07 -14.02 -8.65
C PHE A 107 -1.54 -15.16 -7.75
N LYS A 108 -0.62 -16.05 -7.34
CA LYS A 108 -0.92 -17.13 -6.40
C LYS A 108 -1.38 -16.60 -5.05
N THR A 109 -0.67 -15.60 -4.51
CA THR A 109 -1.02 -14.97 -3.23
C THR A 109 -2.43 -14.37 -3.26
N ILE A 110 -2.72 -13.57 -4.29
CA ILE A 110 -4.03 -12.93 -4.48
C ILE A 110 -5.14 -13.97 -4.61
N THR A 111 -4.90 -15.01 -5.41
CA THR A 111 -5.89 -16.08 -5.64
C THR A 111 -6.19 -16.85 -4.35
N MET A 112 -5.14 -17.23 -3.61
CA MET A 112 -5.30 -17.96 -2.35
C MET A 112 -6.07 -17.16 -1.31
N GLU A 113 -5.81 -15.85 -1.16
CA GLU A 113 -6.55 -15.02 -0.19
C GLU A 113 -8.01 -14.81 -0.61
N ILE A 114 -8.30 -14.60 -1.90
CA ILE A 114 -9.68 -14.52 -2.40
C ILE A 114 -10.44 -15.81 -2.09
N GLU A 115 -9.84 -16.98 -2.38
CA GLU A 115 -10.47 -18.28 -2.11
C GLU A 115 -10.64 -18.56 -0.62
N ALA A 116 -9.67 -18.15 0.20
CA ALA A 116 -9.76 -18.28 1.65
C ALA A 116 -10.90 -17.39 2.22
N MET A 117 -11.01 -16.13 1.80
CA MET A 117 -12.13 -15.27 2.19
C MET A 117 -13.48 -15.83 1.73
N LYS A 118 -13.58 -16.37 0.51
CA LYS A 118 -14.82 -17.00 0.03
C LYS A 118 -15.26 -18.18 0.90
N ARG A 119 -14.31 -18.98 1.41
CA ARG A 119 -14.61 -20.07 2.34
C ARG A 119 -15.12 -19.54 3.69
N GLU A 120 -14.45 -18.55 4.25
CA GLU A 120 -14.90 -17.93 5.51
C GLU A 120 -16.28 -17.29 5.39
N VAL A 121 -16.62 -16.70 4.23
CA VAL A 121 -17.96 -16.19 3.93
C VAL A 121 -19.00 -17.32 3.97
N GLU A 122 -18.70 -18.47 3.38
CA GLU A 122 -19.63 -19.60 3.37
C GLU A 122 -19.77 -20.23 4.78
N ASP A 123 -18.67 -20.38 5.50
CA ASP A 123 -18.67 -20.83 6.90
C ASP A 123 -19.49 -19.89 7.78
N GLY A 124 -19.35 -18.57 7.59
CA GLY A 124 -20.15 -17.56 8.28
C GLY A 124 -21.65 -17.71 7.99
N LYS A 125 -22.05 -17.98 6.74
CA LYS A 125 -23.45 -18.22 6.38
C LYS A 125 -24.01 -19.49 7.02
N LEU A 126 -23.20 -20.55 7.11
CA LEU A 126 -23.60 -21.79 7.79
C LEU A 126 -23.79 -21.57 9.29
N GLU A 127 -22.90 -20.80 9.92
CA GLU A 127 -23.02 -20.46 11.33
C GLU A 127 -24.25 -19.60 11.62
N ILE A 128 -24.59 -18.66 10.73
CA ILE A 128 -25.85 -17.90 10.82
C ILE A 128 -27.05 -18.85 10.76
N LYS A 129 -27.12 -19.71 9.74
CA LYS A 129 -28.23 -20.68 9.59
C LYS A 129 -28.37 -21.54 10.84
N ARG A 130 -27.26 -22.03 11.40
CA ARG A 130 -27.26 -22.81 12.63
C ARG A 130 -27.89 -22.03 13.79
N LYS A 131 -27.45 -20.78 14.02
CA LYS A 131 -27.99 -19.93 15.09
C LYS A 131 -29.47 -19.60 14.89
N GLU A 132 -29.90 -19.36 13.65
CA GLU A 132 -31.31 -19.14 13.31
C GLU A 132 -32.18 -20.37 13.64
N TYR A 133 -31.69 -21.59 13.38
CA TYR A 133 -32.40 -22.81 13.80
C TYR A 133 -32.49 -22.95 15.32
N GLU A 134 -31.43 -22.60 16.04
CA GLU A 134 -31.43 -22.63 17.51
C GLU A 134 -32.41 -21.59 18.10
N ILE A 135 -32.49 -20.39 17.52
CA ILE A 135 -33.47 -19.36 17.91
C ILE A 135 -34.90 -19.87 17.68
N LYS A 136 -35.21 -20.41 16.49
CA LYS A 136 -36.52 -21.01 16.19
C LYS A 136 -36.87 -22.16 17.14
N GLY A 137 -35.89 -22.97 17.51
CA GLY A 137 -36.06 -24.03 18.50
C GLY A 137 -36.42 -23.49 19.89
N ASN A 138 -35.83 -22.35 20.29
CA ASN A 138 -36.17 -21.67 21.54
C ASN A 138 -37.59 -21.05 21.48
N GLU A 139 -37.96 -20.43 20.35
CA GLU A 139 -39.31 -19.89 20.13
C GLU A 139 -40.41 -20.96 20.24
N LEU A 140 -40.17 -22.15 19.65
CA LEU A 140 -41.11 -23.28 19.76
C LEU A 140 -41.28 -23.74 21.20
N LYS A 141 -40.17 -23.83 21.96
CA LYS A 141 -40.24 -24.13 23.39
C LYS A 141 -41.07 -23.06 24.11
N GLU A 142 -40.81 -21.77 23.89
CA GLU A 142 -41.60 -20.68 24.49
C GLU A 142 -43.10 -20.79 24.20
N GLN A 143 -43.49 -21.21 22.99
CA GLN A 143 -44.89 -21.48 22.64
C GLN A 143 -45.47 -22.67 23.42
N GLU A 144 -44.73 -23.78 23.53
CA GLU A 144 -45.14 -24.95 24.33
C GLU A 144 -45.33 -24.60 25.81
N PHE A 145 -44.43 -23.78 26.37
CA PHE A 145 -44.54 -23.25 27.74
C PHE A 145 -45.81 -22.42 27.93
N SER A 146 -46.09 -21.51 26.99
CA SER A 146 -47.27 -20.63 27.05
C SER A 146 -48.59 -21.40 26.98
N ALA A 147 -48.59 -22.57 26.34
CA ALA A 147 -49.76 -23.44 26.24
C ALA A 147 -50.02 -24.30 27.50
N LYS A 148 -49.05 -24.39 28.44
CA LYS A 148 -49.15 -25.19 29.69
C LYS A 148 -48.70 -24.37 30.91
N PRO A 149 -49.46 -23.33 31.30
CA PRO A 149 -49.03 -22.36 32.32
C PRO A 149 -48.84 -22.94 33.73
N ASP A 150 -49.47 -24.08 34.03
CA ASP A 150 -49.58 -24.59 35.40
C ASP A 150 -48.36 -25.38 35.91
N LYS A 151 -47.28 -25.56 35.14
CA LYS A 151 -46.22 -26.54 35.48
C LYS A 151 -44.76 -26.06 35.50
N GLU A 152 -44.42 -24.85 35.05
CA GLU A 152 -43.00 -24.49 34.89
C GLU A 152 -42.57 -23.06 35.30
N ASN A 153 -41.29 -22.95 35.66
CA ASN A 153 -40.62 -21.82 36.32
C ASN A 153 -40.38 -20.61 35.37
N PRO A 154 -40.88 -19.40 35.67
CA PRO A 154 -40.70 -18.17 34.88
C PRO A 154 -39.24 -17.81 34.55
N LEU A 155 -38.28 -18.22 35.39
CA LEU A 155 -36.85 -17.95 35.17
C LEU A 155 -36.32 -18.63 33.89
N LYS A 156 -36.82 -19.82 33.57
CA LYS A 156 -36.39 -20.62 32.41
C LYS A 156 -36.73 -19.93 31.08
N TRP A 157 -37.85 -19.21 31.04
CA TRP A 157 -38.26 -18.41 29.89
C TRP A 157 -37.35 -17.20 29.68
N LEU A 158 -37.02 -16.49 30.77
CA LEU A 158 -36.12 -15.34 30.70
C LEU A 158 -34.72 -15.75 30.22
N GLU A 159 -34.26 -16.94 30.59
CA GLU A 159 -32.99 -17.51 30.09
C GLU A 159 -33.02 -17.81 28.59
N LEU A 160 -34.08 -18.44 28.08
CA LEU A 160 -34.25 -18.72 26.65
C LEU A 160 -34.26 -17.44 25.82
N ARG A 161 -35.00 -16.41 26.26
CA ARG A 161 -35.04 -15.11 25.58
C ARG A 161 -33.66 -14.44 25.56
N LYS A 162 -32.97 -14.40 26.71
CA LYS A 162 -31.60 -13.84 26.79
C LYS A 162 -30.62 -14.60 25.89
N GLU A 163 -30.78 -15.91 25.75
CA GLU A 163 -29.96 -16.72 24.85
C GLU A 163 -30.24 -16.39 23.38
N SER A 164 -31.52 -16.31 22.98
CA SER A 164 -31.92 -15.92 21.63
C SER A 164 -31.44 -14.51 21.26
N GLU A 165 -31.60 -13.53 22.14
CA GLU A 165 -31.10 -12.16 21.95
C GLU A 165 -29.58 -12.12 21.74
N LYS A 166 -28.81 -12.91 22.51
CA LYS A 166 -27.36 -13.02 22.32
C LYS A 166 -27.01 -13.60 20.95
N LYS A 167 -27.71 -14.65 20.51
CA LYS A 167 -27.50 -15.27 19.20
C LYS A 167 -27.82 -14.32 18.05
N GLU A 168 -28.90 -13.54 18.16
CA GLU A 168 -29.23 -12.50 17.18
C GLU A 168 -28.13 -11.44 17.08
N GLN A 169 -27.59 -10.98 18.22
CA GLN A 169 -26.46 -10.05 18.23
C GLN A 169 -25.21 -10.64 17.55
N GLU A 170 -24.93 -11.92 17.78
CA GLU A 170 -23.81 -12.62 17.14
C GLU A 170 -24.03 -12.79 15.63
N ILE A 171 -25.24 -13.12 15.19
CA ILE A 171 -25.62 -13.13 13.76
C ILE A 171 -25.35 -11.75 13.16
N GLY A 172 -25.72 -10.67 13.85
CA GLY A 172 -25.45 -9.30 13.42
C GLY A 172 -23.96 -9.00 13.24
N LYS A 173 -23.09 -9.53 14.11
CA LYS A 173 -21.62 -9.41 13.97
C LYS A 173 -21.11 -10.21 12.77
N ILE A 174 -21.53 -11.46 12.61
CA ILE A 174 -21.12 -12.33 11.49
C ILE A 174 -21.55 -11.70 10.14
N ASN A 175 -22.76 -11.16 10.06
CA ASN A 175 -23.26 -10.49 8.85
C ASN A 175 -22.41 -9.27 8.46
N LYS A 176 -22.00 -8.45 9.43
CA LYS A 176 -21.10 -7.31 9.17
C LYS A 176 -19.77 -7.80 8.60
N GLU A 177 -19.24 -8.90 9.15
CA GLU A 177 -17.98 -9.48 8.72
C GLU A 177 -18.06 -10.07 7.30
N ILE A 178 -19.11 -10.83 7.00
CA ILE A 178 -19.41 -11.34 5.64
C ILE A 178 -19.46 -10.19 4.64
N ASN A 179 -20.13 -9.09 4.98
CA ASN A 179 -20.23 -7.93 4.09
C ASN A 179 -18.86 -7.26 3.87
N ALA A 180 -18.02 -7.16 4.90
CA ALA A 180 -16.67 -6.64 4.77
C ALA A 180 -15.79 -7.53 3.89
N MET A 181 -15.83 -8.86 4.11
CA MET A 181 -15.12 -9.83 3.27
C MET A 181 -15.56 -9.77 1.81
N ASN A 182 -16.87 -9.70 1.52
CA ASN A 182 -17.36 -9.61 0.15
C ASN A 182 -16.85 -8.36 -0.57
N LYS A 183 -16.82 -7.21 0.10
CA LYS A 183 -16.22 -5.98 -0.44
C LYS A 183 -14.73 -6.16 -0.75
N LYS A 184 -13.97 -6.79 0.15
CA LYS A 184 -12.54 -7.09 -0.07
C LYS A 184 -12.30 -8.09 -1.19
N ILE A 185 -13.13 -9.13 -1.30
CA ILE A 185 -13.08 -10.09 -2.41
C ILE A 185 -13.28 -9.36 -3.74
N GLU A 186 -14.22 -8.43 -3.82
CA GLU A 186 -14.45 -7.64 -5.04
C GLU A 186 -13.24 -6.74 -5.37
N GLU A 187 -12.70 -6.03 -4.38
CA GLU A 187 -11.50 -5.19 -4.53
C GLU A 187 -10.30 -6.00 -5.05
N TYR A 188 -10.01 -7.13 -4.40
CA TYR A 188 -8.88 -7.99 -4.78
C TYR A 188 -9.11 -8.66 -6.13
N SER A 189 -10.35 -8.99 -6.48
CA SER A 189 -10.69 -9.53 -7.80
C SER A 189 -10.49 -8.49 -8.91
N LYS A 190 -10.88 -7.23 -8.66
CA LYS A 190 -10.62 -6.11 -9.57
C LYS A 190 -9.12 -5.91 -9.78
N PHE A 191 -8.35 -5.87 -8.69
CA PHE A 191 -6.89 -5.76 -8.75
C PHE A 191 -6.25 -6.91 -9.54
N LYS A 192 -6.66 -8.16 -9.29
CA LYS A 192 -6.22 -9.33 -10.08
C LYS A 192 -6.55 -9.16 -11.56
N GLY A 193 -7.72 -8.61 -11.89
CA GLY A 193 -8.12 -8.28 -13.25
C GLY A 193 -7.21 -7.24 -13.91
N GLU A 194 -6.85 -6.16 -13.19
CA GLU A 194 -5.91 -5.15 -13.68
C GLU A 194 -4.53 -5.75 -14.00
N LEU A 195 -4.01 -6.61 -13.11
CA LEU A 195 -2.73 -7.32 -13.35
C LEU A 195 -2.81 -8.25 -14.57
N ASN A 196 -3.91 -8.99 -14.73
CA ASN A 196 -4.12 -9.84 -15.91
C ASN A 196 -4.17 -9.05 -17.22
N GLN A 197 -4.79 -7.87 -17.19
CA GLN A 197 -4.83 -6.98 -18.35
C GLN A 197 -3.43 -6.49 -18.72
N GLN A 198 -2.59 -6.16 -17.72
CA GLN A 198 -1.19 -5.82 -17.96
C GLN A 198 -0.41 -6.98 -18.55
N LEU A 199 -0.55 -8.18 -17.98
CA LEU A 199 0.12 -9.38 -18.47
C LEU A 199 -0.26 -9.69 -19.93
N SER A 200 -1.49 -9.38 -20.34
CA SER A 200 -1.95 -9.56 -21.72
C SER A 200 -1.23 -8.66 -22.74
N THR A 201 -0.55 -7.60 -22.29
CA THR A 201 0.27 -6.72 -23.14
C THR A 201 1.72 -7.19 -23.28
N PHE A 202 2.11 -8.28 -22.61
CA PHE A 202 3.49 -8.76 -22.63
C PHE A 202 3.87 -9.38 -23.98
N THR A 203 5.08 -9.07 -24.41
CA THR A 203 5.74 -9.75 -25.53
C THR A 203 6.50 -10.99 -25.05
N ALA A 204 6.90 -11.86 -25.97
CA ALA A 204 7.77 -13.00 -25.64
C ALA A 204 9.08 -12.57 -24.94
N ILE A 205 9.64 -11.41 -25.34
CA ILE A 205 10.83 -10.82 -24.73
C ILE A 205 10.55 -10.44 -23.27
N ASP A 206 9.36 -9.89 -22.99
CA ASP A 206 8.98 -9.53 -21.63
C ASP A 206 8.87 -10.77 -20.75
N PHE A 207 8.26 -11.85 -21.22
CA PHE A 207 8.19 -13.10 -20.46
C PHE A 207 9.57 -13.67 -20.11
N ASN A 208 10.54 -13.60 -21.02
CA ASN A 208 11.91 -14.02 -20.73
C ASN A 208 12.56 -13.15 -19.64
N LYS A 209 12.46 -11.82 -19.76
CA LYS A 209 12.97 -10.88 -18.75
C LYS A 209 12.30 -11.06 -17.38
N MET A 210 11.01 -11.35 -17.38
CA MET A 210 10.24 -11.62 -16.17
C MET A 210 10.78 -12.86 -15.44
N ARG A 211 10.98 -13.96 -16.18
CA ARG A 211 11.54 -15.21 -15.65
C ARG A 211 12.95 -15.03 -15.09
N GLU A 212 13.81 -14.31 -15.81
CA GLU A 212 15.17 -13.99 -15.33
C GLU A 212 15.14 -13.21 -14.00
N ARG A 213 14.23 -12.24 -13.87
CA ARG A 213 14.06 -11.47 -12.63
C ARG A 213 13.55 -12.31 -11.46
N GLU A 214 12.63 -13.23 -11.70
CA GLU A 214 12.16 -14.15 -10.65
C GLU A 214 13.29 -15.08 -10.17
N ASN A 215 14.08 -15.63 -11.10
CA ASN A 215 15.22 -16.48 -10.75
C ASN A 215 16.28 -15.71 -9.94
N ASN A 216 16.64 -14.50 -10.38
CA ASN A 216 17.65 -13.67 -9.70
C ASN A 216 17.23 -13.19 -8.30
N LYS A 217 15.93 -13.09 -8.01
CA LYS A 217 15.41 -12.80 -6.66
C LYS A 217 15.48 -14.01 -5.72
N THR A 218 15.58 -15.22 -6.27
CA THR A 218 15.58 -16.47 -5.50
C THR A 218 17.00 -16.87 -5.06
N ASP A 219 18.04 -16.34 -5.73
CA ASP A 219 19.46 -16.64 -5.46
C ASP A 219 20.17 -15.65 -4.50
N LYS A 220 19.50 -14.59 -4.04
CA LYS A 220 20.02 -13.72 -2.97
C LYS A 220 19.24 -13.95 -1.69
N PRO A 221 19.87 -14.36 -0.56
CA PRO A 221 19.21 -14.26 0.73
C PRO A 221 18.90 -12.77 0.97
N GLU A 222 17.64 -12.47 1.30
CA GLU A 222 17.23 -11.15 1.77
C GLU A 222 18.06 -10.83 3.03
N GLU A 223 19.09 -10.00 2.86
CA GLU A 223 19.83 -9.44 3.99
C GLU A 223 18.85 -8.65 4.85
N GLN A 224 18.69 -9.14 6.07
CA GLN A 224 18.09 -8.45 7.20
C GLN A 224 18.82 -7.12 7.41
N GLN A 225 18.25 -6.02 6.92
CA GLN A 225 18.51 -4.69 7.47
C GLN A 225 17.40 -4.35 8.47
N GLU A 226 17.35 -5.11 9.57
CA GLU A 226 16.67 -4.68 10.78
C GLU A 226 17.51 -5.11 11.98
N ASN A 227 17.71 -4.17 12.90
CA ASN A 227 18.40 -4.29 14.20
C ASN A 227 19.87 -3.87 14.24
N ASN A 228 20.14 -2.56 14.14
CA ASN A 228 21.02 -1.95 15.14
C ASN A 228 20.15 -1.31 16.21
N LYS A 229 19.82 -2.12 17.22
CA LYS A 229 19.48 -1.64 18.55
C LYS A 229 20.70 -0.90 19.12
N THR A 230 20.48 0.28 19.65
CA THR A 230 21.21 0.70 20.86
C THR A 230 20.17 1.20 21.84
N ASP A 231 19.42 0.25 22.41
CA ASP A 231 18.88 0.41 23.75
C ASP A 231 20.08 0.52 24.69
N LYS A 232 20.24 1.68 25.33
CA LYS A 232 21.05 1.83 26.54
C LYS A 232 20.11 1.92 27.75
N SER A 233 19.81 0.75 28.29
CA SER A 233 19.46 0.49 29.70
C SER A 233 20.31 -0.74 30.08
N GLU A 234 20.93 -0.91 31.24
CA GLU A 234 20.93 -0.29 32.55
C GLU A 234 22.17 -0.89 33.24
N GLU A 235 22.89 -0.15 34.08
CA GLU A 235 23.48 -0.75 35.29
C GLU A 235 23.75 0.36 36.30
N GLN A 236 22.76 0.59 37.16
CA GLN A 236 22.93 1.16 38.49
C GLN A 236 23.05 0.00 39.48
N GLN A 237 24.20 -0.08 40.17
CA GLN A 237 24.43 -0.55 41.54
C GLN A 237 25.98 -0.57 41.67
N GLU A 238 26.61 0.17 42.57
CA GLU A 238 26.62 -0.14 44.00
C GLU A 238 26.73 1.13 44.86
N ASN A 239 25.76 1.28 45.76
CA ASN A 239 26.00 1.86 47.06
C ASN A 239 26.62 0.78 47.93
N ASN A 240 27.77 1.05 48.55
CA ASN A 240 28.02 0.59 49.92
C ASN A 240 28.95 1.54 50.66
N LYS A 241 28.42 2.02 51.80
CA LYS A 241 29.13 2.64 52.92
C LYS A 241 30.11 1.64 53.52
N THR A 242 31.32 2.09 53.84
CA THR A 242 31.91 2.17 55.21
C THR A 242 33.34 2.70 55.09
#